data_AF-A0A0E0J617-F1
#
_entry.id   AF-A0A0E0J617-F1
#
_cell.length_a   1.000
_cell.length_b   1.000
_cell.length_c   1.000
_cell.angle_alpha   90.00
_cell.angle_beta   90.00
_cell.angle_gamma   90.00
#
_symmetry.space_group_name_H-M   'P 1'
#
loop_
_entity.id
_entity.type
_entity.pdbx_description
1 polymer ?
#
loop_
_entity_poly.entity_id
_entity_poly.type
_entity_poly.pdbx_seq_one_letter_code
_entity_poly.pdbx_strand_id
1 'polypeptide(L)'
;MAFSLWHSLTNSVPRRPSLSVFRRKGVKEYGVGEQEWQNKKDSNGSNLPTNPLNRIWGKFLELCLWIAGFLMNMIRATVSIVRSLYCKAVVAVLRSSVGVRMPLRSRGWEMALLEYTISMIMDSISSSKVPVSERLSEISCPVLVVSGDTDRLVPRWNTERVARAIPGAGFEVIKNSGHLPQEERPEEFVSVVERFLRRASGRPNNEQEQVLQAAV
;
A
#
# COMPACT_ATOMS: atom_id res chain seq x y z
N MET A 1 -36.34 -6.03 22.03
CA MET A 1 -35.53 -6.06 23.27
C MET A 1 -34.04 -6.39 23.01
N ALA A 2 -33.43 -5.86 21.94
CA ALA A 2 -32.00 -6.08 21.68
C ALA A 2 -31.34 -4.93 20.88
N PHE A 3 -31.93 -3.72 20.96
CA PHE A 3 -31.38 -2.53 20.28
C PHE A 3 -31.13 -1.35 21.24
N SER A 4 -31.65 -1.42 22.47
CA SER A 4 -31.39 -0.45 23.55
C SER A 4 -30.13 -0.76 24.37
N LEU A 5 -29.46 -1.89 24.13
CA LEU A 5 -28.23 -2.28 24.85
C LEU A 5 -26.94 -1.90 24.12
N TRP A 6 -26.99 -1.57 22.82
CA TRP A 6 -25.80 -1.17 22.05
C TRP A 6 -25.48 0.33 22.21
N HIS A 7 -26.48 1.16 22.50
CA HIS A 7 -26.27 2.60 22.66
C HIS A 7 -25.74 3.02 24.04
N SER A 8 -25.69 2.09 25.00
CA SER A 8 -25.17 2.34 26.36
C SER A 8 -23.67 2.00 26.51
N LEU A 9 -23.00 1.52 25.46
CA LEU A 9 -21.60 1.08 25.50
C LEU A 9 -20.61 2.02 24.79
N THR A 10 -21.07 3.10 24.18
CA THR A 10 -20.20 4.05 23.46
C THR A 10 -20.10 5.44 24.10
N ASN A 11 -20.79 5.68 25.22
CA ASN A 11 -20.84 7.00 25.87
C ASN A 11 -20.11 7.12 27.22
N SER A 12 -19.17 6.21 27.49
CA SER A 12 -18.31 6.29 28.67
C SER A 12 -16.86 6.41 28.23
N VAL A 13 -16.47 7.59 27.73
CA VAL A 13 -15.07 7.99 27.65
C VAL A 13 -14.64 8.41 29.06
N PRO A 14 -13.77 7.67 29.75
CA PRO A 14 -13.20 8.19 30.99
C PRO A 14 -12.29 9.37 30.66
N ARG A 15 -12.58 10.53 31.27
CA ARG A 15 -11.65 11.68 31.28
C ARG A 15 -10.33 11.17 31.85
N ARG A 16 -9.26 11.20 31.04
CA ARG A 16 -7.94 10.70 31.45
C ARG A 16 -7.45 11.49 32.68
N PRO A 17 -6.93 10.83 33.72
CA PRO A 17 -6.16 11.52 34.74
C PRO A 17 -4.89 12.09 34.07
N SER A 18 -4.56 13.33 34.43
CA SER A 18 -3.33 14.01 34.02
C SER A 18 -2.12 13.26 34.58
N LEU A 19 -1.61 12.29 33.83
CA LEU A 19 -0.41 11.57 34.18
C LEU A 19 0.80 12.34 33.66
N SER A 20 1.48 12.92 34.63
CA SER A 20 2.85 13.40 34.64
C SER A 20 3.76 12.62 33.69
N VAL A 21 4.16 13.31 32.62
CA VAL A 21 5.19 12.82 31.70
C VAL A 21 6.47 12.58 32.49
N PHE A 22 6.90 11.33 32.42
CA PHE A 22 8.10 10.80 33.02
C PHE A 22 9.33 11.58 32.54
N ARG A 23 10.00 12.17 33.52
CA ARG A 23 11.17 13.05 33.46
C ARG A 23 12.34 12.37 32.72
N ARG A 24 12.65 12.79 31.48
CA ARG A 24 14.00 12.57 30.94
C ARG A 24 14.97 13.50 31.67
N LYS A 25 15.99 12.88 32.27
CA LYS A 25 17.10 13.52 32.97
C LYS A 25 17.77 14.60 32.11
N GLY A 26 17.81 15.82 32.66
CA GLY A 26 18.99 16.69 32.63
C GLY A 26 19.35 17.36 31.30
N VAL A 27 18.51 18.26 30.83
CA VAL A 27 19.00 19.43 30.08
C VAL A 27 19.19 20.52 31.13
N LYS A 28 20.44 20.89 31.41
CA LYS A 28 20.76 22.04 32.26
C LYS A 28 20.29 23.29 31.53
N GLU A 29 19.25 23.93 32.05
CA GLU A 29 19.00 25.34 31.79
C GLU A 29 20.20 26.14 32.30
N TYR A 30 21.02 26.65 31.38
CA TYR A 30 21.91 27.77 31.64
C TYR A 30 21.26 29.01 31.03
N GLY A 31 20.24 29.50 31.72
CA GLY A 31 19.55 30.75 31.41
C GLY A 31 19.85 31.83 32.44
N VAL A 32 21.11 31.96 32.88
CA VAL A 32 21.60 33.11 33.66
C VAL A 32 23.11 33.20 33.37
N GLY A 33 23.54 34.19 32.60
CA GLY A 33 24.98 34.41 32.34
C GLY A 33 25.31 35.19 31.05
N GLU A 34 24.36 35.34 30.13
CA GLU A 34 24.64 35.98 28.84
C GLU A 34 24.73 37.52 28.93
N GLN A 35 24.10 38.14 29.93
CA GLN A 35 24.16 39.59 30.15
C GLN A 35 25.46 40.05 30.84
N GLU A 36 26.12 39.18 31.62
CA GLU A 36 27.38 39.53 32.31
C GLU A 36 28.61 39.40 31.39
N TRP A 37 28.53 38.54 30.36
CA TRP A 37 29.59 38.37 29.37
C TRP A 37 29.60 39.42 28.25
N GLN A 38 28.50 40.15 28.04
CA GLN A 38 28.49 41.29 27.11
C GLN A 38 29.11 42.54 27.75
N ASN A 39 28.82 42.82 29.03
CA ASN A 39 29.29 44.02 29.70
C ASN A 39 30.81 44.02 30.00
N LYS A 40 31.48 42.87 29.86
CA LYS A 40 32.93 42.72 30.11
C LYS A 40 33.79 42.74 28.84
N LYS A 41 33.18 42.74 27.66
CA LYS A 41 33.91 42.82 26.37
C LYS A 41 34.18 44.26 25.91
N ASP A 42 33.53 45.24 26.53
CA ASP A 42 33.58 46.63 26.07
C ASP A 42 34.66 47.48 26.78
N SER A 43 35.36 46.91 27.78
CA SER A 43 36.29 47.65 28.64
C SER A 43 37.76 47.28 28.49
N ASN A 44 38.18 46.65 27.39
CA ASN A 44 39.61 46.47 27.13
C ASN A 44 39.93 46.68 25.65
N GLY A 45 40.28 47.92 25.32
CA GLY A 45 40.76 48.29 24.01
C GLY A 45 42.10 47.61 23.69
N SER A 46 42.15 46.93 22.55
CA SER A 46 43.32 46.91 21.71
C SER A 46 42.89 47.32 20.30
N ASN A 47 43.12 48.59 19.98
CA ASN A 47 43.06 49.10 18.62
C ASN A 47 44.20 48.46 17.82
N LEU A 48 44.01 47.26 17.27
CA LEU A 48 44.83 46.78 16.17
C LEU A 48 44.32 47.41 14.87
N PRO A 49 45.21 47.90 13.98
CA PRO A 49 44.80 48.45 12.69
C PRO A 49 44.02 47.38 11.94
N THR A 50 42.75 47.66 11.66
CA THR A 50 41.90 46.78 10.85
C THR A 50 42.36 46.86 9.40
N ASN A 51 43.38 46.06 9.07
CA ASN A 51 43.91 45.98 7.73
C ASN A 51 42.79 45.59 6.76
N PRO A 52 42.63 46.30 5.62
CA PRO A 52 41.57 46.01 4.64
C PRO A 52 41.61 44.56 4.15
N LEU A 53 42.80 43.95 4.13
CA LEU A 53 43.03 42.54 3.84
C LEU A 53 42.35 41.59 4.82
N ASN A 54 42.30 41.91 6.11
CA ASN A 54 41.68 41.05 7.12
C ASN A 54 40.14 41.01 6.96
N ARG A 55 39.56 42.10 6.44
CA ARG A 55 38.13 42.19 6.12
C ARG A 55 37.76 41.32 4.92
N ILE A 56 38.62 41.31 3.91
CA ILE A 56 38.49 40.47 2.71
C ILE A 56 38.68 39.00 3.10
N TRP A 57 39.68 38.70 3.94
CA TRP A 57 39.95 37.35 4.42
C TRP A 57 38.80 36.77 5.25
N GLY A 58 38.17 37.57 6.11
CA GLY A 58 36.97 37.15 6.86
C GLY A 58 35.79 36.79 5.96
N LYS A 59 35.53 37.61 4.92
CA LYS A 59 34.47 37.34 3.93
C LYS A 59 34.76 36.11 3.08
N PHE A 60 36.03 35.87 2.77
CA PHE A 60 36.49 34.66 2.09
C PHE A 60 36.24 33.41 2.95
N LEU A 61 36.51 33.48 4.27
CA LEU A 61 36.26 32.38 5.19
C LEU A 61 34.76 32.08 5.34
N GLU A 62 33.90 33.11 5.42
CA GLU A 62 32.43 32.96 5.41
C GLU A 62 31.94 32.27 4.14
N LEU A 63 32.51 32.62 2.98
CA LEU A 63 32.18 31.98 1.71
C LEU A 63 32.59 30.50 1.71
N CYS A 64 33.78 30.17 2.20
CA CYS A 64 34.23 28.78 2.33
C CYS A 64 33.30 27.97 3.25
N LEU A 65 32.87 28.54 4.38
CA LEU A 65 31.94 27.90 5.30
C LEU A 65 30.55 27.73 4.67
N TRP A 66 30.08 28.69 3.89
CA TRP A 66 28.83 28.59 3.15
C TRP A 66 28.87 27.48 2.09
N ILE A 67 29.96 27.40 1.31
CA ILE A 67 30.18 26.33 0.32
C ILE A 67 30.25 24.96 1.02
N ALA A 68 30.96 24.86 2.15
CA ALA A 68 31.02 23.63 2.93
C ALA A 68 29.63 23.22 3.47
N GLY A 69 28.84 24.17 3.98
CA GLY A 69 27.46 23.93 4.40
C GLY A 69 26.56 23.46 3.25
N PHE A 70 26.69 24.06 2.08
CA PHE A 70 25.98 23.66 0.87
C PHE A 70 26.36 22.25 0.42
N LEU A 71 27.65 21.93 0.38
CA LEU A 71 28.15 20.58 0.08
C LEU A 71 27.63 19.54 1.07
N MET A 72 27.64 19.85 2.36
CA MET A 72 27.09 18.96 3.40
C MET A 72 25.58 18.74 3.23
N ASN A 73 24.83 19.77 2.86
CA ASN A 73 23.40 19.65 2.59
C ASN A 73 23.12 18.79 1.34
N MET A 74 23.94 18.95 0.30
CA MET A 74 23.89 18.14 -0.91
C MET A 74 24.19 16.66 -0.64
N ILE A 75 25.25 16.37 0.14
CA ILE A 75 25.57 15.00 0.55
C ILE A 75 24.41 14.38 1.33
N ARG A 76 23.80 15.14 2.25
CA ARG A 76 22.65 14.68 3.05
C ARG A 76 21.44 14.35 2.17
N ALA A 77 21.17 15.18 1.15
CA ALA A 77 20.10 14.94 0.19
C ALA A 77 20.35 13.67 -0.63
N THR A 78 21.57 13.48 -1.14
CA THR A 78 21.95 12.28 -1.89
C THR A 78 21.80 11.01 -1.05
N VAL A 79 22.27 11.04 0.21
CA VAL A 79 22.11 9.91 1.13
C VAL A 79 20.63 9.60 1.41
N SER A 80 19.78 10.63 1.52
CA SER A 80 18.33 10.45 1.72
C SER A 80 17.67 9.75 0.51
N ILE A 81 18.01 10.17 -0.70
CA ILE A 81 17.49 9.59 -1.94
C ILE A 81 17.94 8.14 -2.07
N VAL A 82 19.24 7.87 -1.90
CA VAL A 82 19.79 6.51 -1.99
C VAL A 82 19.16 5.60 -0.94
N ARG A 83 19.01 6.06 0.31
CA ARG A 83 18.34 5.28 1.37
C ARG A 83 16.88 4.98 1.02
N SER A 84 16.15 5.95 0.45
CA SER A 84 14.77 5.76 0.01
C SER A 84 14.66 4.73 -1.10
N LEU A 85 15.50 4.84 -2.13
CA LEU A 85 15.55 3.90 -3.25
C LEU A 85 15.92 2.49 -2.77
N TYR A 86 16.91 2.37 -1.89
CA TYR A 86 17.31 1.09 -1.30
C TYR A 86 16.17 0.45 -0.51
N CYS A 87 15.51 1.20 0.39
CA CYS A 87 14.38 0.68 1.15
C CYS A 87 13.23 0.21 0.23
N LYS A 88 12.89 0.97 -0.81
CA LYS A 88 11.86 0.58 -1.79
C LYS A 88 12.24 -0.68 -2.55
N ALA A 89 13.48 -0.78 -3.01
CA ALA A 89 13.99 -1.95 -3.73
C ALA A 89 13.99 -3.21 -2.84
N VAL A 90 14.49 -3.10 -1.61
CA VAL A 90 14.52 -4.23 -0.67
C VAL A 90 13.12 -4.69 -0.32
N VAL A 91 12.18 -3.78 -0.06
CA VAL A 91 10.78 -4.14 0.23
C VAL A 91 10.13 -4.82 -0.98
N ALA A 92 10.38 -4.33 -2.20
CA ALA A 92 9.86 -4.95 -3.42
C ALA A 92 10.40 -6.38 -3.61
N VAL A 93 11.70 -6.59 -3.43
CA VAL A 93 12.34 -7.92 -3.53
C VAL A 93 11.84 -8.86 -2.44
N LEU A 94 11.72 -8.38 -1.20
CA LEU A 94 11.19 -9.18 -0.09
C LEU A 94 9.72 -9.56 -0.35
N ARG A 95 8.90 -8.62 -0.83
CA ARG A 95 7.48 -8.87 -1.12
C ARG A 95 7.33 -9.86 -2.28
N SER A 96 8.11 -9.73 -3.34
CA SER A 96 8.12 -10.66 -4.47
C SER A 96 8.57 -12.06 -4.04
N SER A 97 9.70 -12.15 -3.35
CA SER A 97 10.26 -13.43 -2.95
C SER A 97 9.41 -14.13 -1.89
N VAL A 98 8.76 -13.41 -0.98
CA VAL A 98 7.78 -13.99 -0.04
C VAL A 98 6.50 -14.39 -0.78
N GLY A 99 5.98 -13.55 -1.69
CA GLY A 99 4.77 -13.83 -2.45
C GLY A 99 4.84 -15.12 -3.27
N VAL A 100 5.96 -15.34 -3.97
CA VAL A 100 6.16 -16.57 -4.78
C VAL A 100 6.37 -17.82 -3.90
N ARG A 101 6.93 -17.67 -2.70
CA ARG A 101 7.22 -18.82 -1.81
C ARG A 101 6.05 -19.22 -0.93
N MET A 102 5.05 -18.36 -0.73
CA MET A 102 3.91 -18.67 0.15
C MET A 102 3.06 -19.86 -0.35
N PRO A 103 2.68 -19.97 -1.64
CA PRO A 103 1.90 -21.11 -2.13
C PRO A 103 2.66 -22.44 -2.05
N LEU A 104 3.96 -22.42 -2.38
CA LEU A 104 4.86 -23.58 -2.35
C LEU A 104 5.22 -24.08 -0.93
N ARG A 105 4.80 -23.36 0.10
CA ARG A 105 5.04 -23.72 1.50
C ARG A 105 3.80 -24.31 2.18
N SER A 106 2.66 -24.35 1.47
CA SER A 106 1.46 -25.03 1.93
C SER A 106 1.68 -26.55 1.95
N ARG A 107 1.31 -27.22 3.05
CA ARG A 107 1.54 -28.66 3.22
C ARG A 107 0.71 -29.41 2.17
N GLY A 108 1.37 -30.13 1.25
CA GLY A 108 0.70 -30.89 0.18
C GLY A 108 0.61 -30.21 -1.19
N TRP A 109 1.26 -29.05 -1.40
CA TRP A 109 1.32 -28.36 -2.71
C TRP A 109 1.79 -29.28 -3.86
N GLU A 110 2.76 -30.14 -3.58
CA GLU A 110 3.34 -31.10 -4.52
C GLU A 110 2.37 -32.23 -4.88
N MET A 111 1.54 -32.68 -3.92
CA MET A 111 0.46 -33.64 -4.20
C MET A 111 -0.67 -32.99 -4.98
N ALA A 112 -1.03 -31.75 -4.69
CA ALA A 112 -2.04 -31.03 -5.47
C ALA A 112 -1.63 -30.86 -6.94
N LEU A 113 -0.35 -30.55 -7.19
CA LEU A 113 0.18 -30.44 -8.54
C LEU A 113 0.23 -31.81 -9.26
N LEU A 114 0.62 -32.87 -8.54
CA LEU A 114 0.67 -34.22 -9.07
C LEU A 114 -0.73 -34.75 -9.43
N GLU A 115 -1.69 -34.62 -8.52
CA GLU A 115 -3.10 -35.00 -8.72
C GLU A 115 -3.71 -34.25 -9.90
N TYR A 116 -3.46 -32.94 -10.01
CA TYR A 116 -3.90 -32.15 -11.15
C TYR A 116 -3.33 -32.67 -12.48
N THR A 117 -2.02 -32.96 -12.49
CA THR A 117 -1.32 -33.47 -13.68
C THR A 117 -1.83 -34.86 -14.07
N ILE A 118 -2.00 -35.74 -13.09
CA ILE A 118 -2.55 -37.09 -13.30
C ILE A 118 -3.97 -36.97 -13.84
N SER A 119 -4.83 -36.14 -13.25
CA SER A 119 -6.20 -35.92 -13.73
C SER A 119 -6.21 -35.41 -15.17
N MET A 120 -5.35 -34.46 -15.52
CA MET A 120 -5.26 -33.91 -16.88
C MET A 120 -4.82 -34.97 -17.90
N ILE A 121 -3.82 -35.79 -17.55
CA ILE A 121 -3.36 -36.89 -18.40
C ILE A 121 -4.45 -37.96 -18.53
N MET A 122 -5.09 -38.34 -17.42
CA MET A 122 -6.15 -39.35 -17.42
C MET A 122 -7.39 -38.90 -18.19
N ASP A 123 -7.79 -37.62 -18.11
CA ASP A 123 -8.90 -37.07 -18.93
C ASP A 123 -8.52 -37.04 -20.43
N SER A 124 -7.25 -36.83 -20.78
CA SER A 124 -6.81 -36.90 -22.19
C SER A 124 -6.88 -38.32 -22.77
N ILE A 125 -6.83 -39.34 -21.92
CA ILE A 125 -6.87 -40.76 -22.30
C ILE A 125 -8.31 -41.31 -22.24
N SER A 126 -9.16 -40.77 -21.36
CA SER A 126 -10.53 -41.25 -21.15
C SER A 126 -11.53 -40.48 -22.01
N SER A 127 -11.84 -40.99 -23.20
CA SER A 127 -12.87 -40.45 -24.11
C SER A 127 -14.33 -40.66 -23.63
N SER A 128 -14.56 -40.94 -22.33
CA SER A 128 -15.86 -41.45 -21.83
C SER A 128 -16.65 -40.48 -20.94
N LYS A 129 -16.08 -39.31 -20.56
CA LYS A 129 -16.83 -38.30 -19.80
C LYS A 129 -17.64 -37.40 -20.72
N VAL A 130 -18.90 -37.19 -20.37
CA VAL A 130 -19.74 -36.13 -20.95
C VAL A 130 -18.98 -34.79 -20.84
N PRO A 131 -18.81 -34.04 -21.94
CA PRO A 131 -18.11 -32.77 -21.90
C PRO A 131 -18.72 -31.85 -20.85
N VAL A 132 -17.90 -31.27 -19.97
CA VAL A 132 -18.35 -30.32 -18.93
C VAL A 132 -19.17 -29.17 -19.55
N SER A 133 -18.87 -28.82 -20.80
CA SER A 133 -19.63 -27.83 -21.58
C SER A 133 -21.12 -28.13 -21.72
N GLU A 134 -21.53 -29.41 -21.76
CA GLU A 134 -22.93 -29.82 -21.90
C GLU A 134 -23.73 -29.64 -20.60
N ARG A 135 -23.04 -29.52 -19.46
CA ARG A 135 -23.65 -29.38 -18.14
C ARG A 135 -23.69 -27.95 -17.63
N LEU A 136 -23.12 -26.99 -18.37
CA LEU A 136 -23.10 -25.58 -17.98
C LEU A 136 -24.50 -24.99 -17.83
N SER A 137 -25.48 -25.50 -18.60
CA SER A 137 -26.88 -25.09 -18.51
C SER A 137 -27.59 -25.59 -17.25
N GLU A 138 -27.02 -26.57 -16.52
CA GLU A 138 -27.57 -27.08 -15.26
C GLU A 138 -27.30 -26.13 -14.08
N ILE A 139 -26.42 -25.12 -14.25
CA ILE A 139 -26.04 -24.19 -13.19
C ILE A 139 -27.18 -23.19 -12.93
N SER A 140 -27.71 -23.21 -11.71
CA SER A 140 -28.86 -22.39 -11.29
C SER A 140 -28.52 -21.25 -10.34
N CYS A 141 -27.29 -21.19 -9.82
CA CYS A 141 -26.84 -20.11 -8.95
C CYS A 141 -26.38 -18.89 -9.77
N PRO A 142 -26.34 -17.68 -9.17
CA PRO A 142 -25.72 -16.52 -9.83
C PRO A 142 -24.26 -16.80 -10.18
N VAL A 143 -23.87 -16.52 -11.42
CA VAL A 143 -22.50 -16.71 -11.91
C VAL A 143 -21.97 -15.42 -12.50
N LEU A 144 -20.68 -15.16 -12.26
CA LEU A 144 -19.91 -14.12 -12.92
C LEU A 144 -18.67 -14.75 -13.56
N VAL A 145 -18.52 -14.54 -14.87
CA VAL A 145 -17.32 -14.90 -15.62
C VAL A 145 -16.48 -13.65 -15.82
N VAL A 146 -15.23 -13.68 -15.37
CA VAL A 146 -14.27 -12.56 -15.52
C VAL A 146 -13.11 -13.00 -16.40
N SER A 147 -12.70 -12.14 -17.33
CA SER A 147 -11.60 -12.42 -18.25
C SER A 147 -10.73 -11.18 -18.45
N GLY A 148 -9.42 -11.36 -18.63
CA GLY A 148 -8.53 -10.29 -19.06
C GLY A 148 -8.68 -9.98 -20.55
N ASP A 149 -8.52 -8.72 -20.94
CA ASP A 149 -8.60 -8.31 -22.34
C ASP A 149 -7.41 -8.78 -23.19
N THR A 150 -6.28 -9.09 -22.57
CA THR A 150 -5.02 -9.50 -23.20
C THR A 150 -4.60 -10.94 -22.85
N ASP A 151 -5.52 -11.75 -22.32
CA ASP A 151 -5.26 -13.17 -22.02
C ASP A 151 -4.89 -13.94 -23.29
N ARG A 152 -3.68 -14.52 -23.29
CA ARG A 152 -3.14 -15.35 -24.38
C ARG A 152 -3.27 -16.85 -24.10
N LEU A 153 -3.50 -17.26 -22.85
CA LEU A 153 -3.66 -18.65 -22.45
C LEU A 153 -5.09 -19.11 -22.68
N VAL A 154 -6.06 -18.29 -22.29
CA VAL A 154 -7.48 -18.53 -22.54
C VAL A 154 -8.04 -17.34 -23.31
N PRO A 155 -8.19 -17.46 -24.65
CA PRO A 155 -8.73 -16.38 -25.44
C PRO A 155 -10.13 -15.96 -24.96
N ARG A 156 -10.41 -14.66 -25.01
CA ARG A 156 -11.69 -14.07 -24.58
C ARG A 156 -12.93 -14.76 -25.15
N TRP A 157 -12.88 -15.18 -26.42
CA TRP A 157 -14.03 -15.85 -27.05
C TRP A 157 -14.43 -17.12 -26.29
N ASN A 158 -13.49 -17.79 -25.62
CA ASN A 158 -13.76 -19.02 -24.88
C ASN A 158 -14.49 -18.72 -23.56
N THR A 159 -14.05 -17.70 -22.82
CA THR A 159 -14.74 -17.25 -21.60
C THR A 159 -16.12 -16.67 -21.92
N GLU A 160 -16.27 -15.97 -23.04
CA GLU A 160 -17.56 -15.49 -23.53
C GLU A 160 -18.51 -16.64 -23.90
N ARG A 161 -17.99 -17.72 -24.51
CA ARG A 161 -18.78 -18.94 -24.78
C ARG A 161 -19.29 -19.58 -23.48
N VAL A 162 -18.44 -19.66 -22.45
CA VAL A 162 -18.85 -20.18 -21.14
C VAL A 162 -19.93 -19.30 -20.52
N ALA A 163 -19.76 -17.98 -20.52
CA ALA A 163 -20.76 -17.06 -20.00
C ALA A 163 -22.11 -17.18 -20.72
N ARG A 164 -22.11 -17.37 -22.04
CA ARG A 164 -23.35 -17.60 -22.81
C ARG A 164 -24.02 -18.95 -22.53
N ALA A 165 -23.24 -19.97 -22.17
CA ALA A 165 -23.78 -21.30 -21.90
C ALA A 165 -24.45 -21.41 -20.53
N ILE A 166 -24.14 -20.50 -19.60
CA ILE A 166 -24.68 -20.49 -18.24
C ILE A 166 -25.88 -19.53 -18.16
N PRO A 167 -27.09 -20.00 -17.81
CA PRO A 167 -28.26 -19.15 -17.68
C PRO A 167 -28.06 -18.04 -16.64
N GLY A 168 -28.25 -16.78 -17.05
CA GLY A 168 -28.15 -15.62 -16.16
C GLY A 168 -26.73 -15.25 -15.72
N ALA A 169 -25.69 -15.84 -16.32
CA ALA A 169 -24.32 -15.45 -16.01
C ALA A 169 -23.99 -14.04 -16.49
N GLY A 170 -23.30 -13.29 -15.64
CA GLY A 170 -22.64 -12.04 -16.02
C GLY A 170 -21.29 -12.31 -16.68
N PHE A 171 -20.88 -11.43 -17.59
CA PHE A 171 -19.56 -11.45 -18.20
C PHE A 171 -18.90 -10.07 -18.09
N GLU A 172 -17.69 -10.03 -17.54
CA GLU A 172 -16.92 -8.81 -17.34
C GLU A 172 -15.50 -8.99 -17.86
N VAL A 173 -15.00 -7.98 -18.58
CA VAL A 173 -13.65 -7.99 -19.13
C VAL A 173 -12.82 -6.90 -18.46
N ILE A 174 -11.72 -7.28 -17.82
CA ILE A 174 -10.80 -6.34 -17.17
C ILE A 174 -9.79 -5.86 -18.21
N LYS A 175 -9.69 -4.53 -18.36
CA LYS A 175 -8.82 -3.90 -19.34
C LYS A 175 -7.36 -3.92 -18.90
N ASN A 176 -6.47 -4.05 -19.86
CA ASN A 176 -5.02 -4.17 -19.68
C ASN A 176 -4.65 -5.25 -18.66
N SER A 177 -5.25 -6.43 -18.80
CA SER A 177 -5.09 -7.56 -17.90
C SER A 177 -4.99 -8.86 -18.70
N GLY A 178 -4.07 -9.74 -18.31
CA GLY A 178 -3.77 -11.02 -18.92
C GLY A 178 -4.56 -12.17 -18.30
N HIS A 179 -3.85 -13.25 -17.97
CA HIS A 179 -4.49 -14.50 -17.52
C HIS A 179 -4.93 -14.47 -16.06
N LEU A 180 -4.28 -13.66 -15.22
CA LEU A 180 -4.54 -13.63 -13.77
C LEU A 180 -5.03 -12.24 -13.36
N PRO A 181 -6.26 -11.85 -13.75
CA PRO A 181 -6.79 -10.51 -13.46
C PRO A 181 -6.78 -10.15 -11.96
N GLN A 182 -6.94 -11.14 -11.08
CA GLN A 182 -6.86 -10.95 -9.63
C GLN A 182 -5.46 -10.58 -9.12
N GLU A 183 -4.40 -10.92 -9.85
CA GLU A 183 -3.02 -10.56 -9.49
C GLU A 183 -2.54 -9.32 -10.24
N GLU A 184 -2.91 -9.19 -11.51
CA GLU A 184 -2.48 -8.10 -12.38
C GLU A 184 -3.23 -6.80 -12.10
N ARG A 185 -4.53 -6.90 -11.78
CA ARG A 185 -5.44 -5.77 -11.54
C ARG A 185 -6.36 -6.03 -10.34
N PRO A 186 -5.79 -6.16 -9.12
CA PRO A 186 -6.53 -6.57 -7.94
C PRO A 186 -7.67 -5.60 -7.59
N GLU A 187 -7.46 -4.28 -7.72
CA GLU A 187 -8.49 -3.29 -7.38
C GLU A 187 -9.69 -3.36 -8.32
N GLU A 188 -9.43 -3.50 -9.62
CA GLU A 188 -10.47 -3.61 -10.65
C GLU A 188 -11.23 -4.93 -10.50
N PHE A 189 -10.51 -6.03 -10.25
CA PHE A 189 -11.07 -7.35 -10.00
C PHE A 189 -11.97 -7.36 -8.76
N VAL A 190 -11.48 -6.83 -7.62
CA VAL A 190 -12.26 -6.73 -6.39
C VAL A 190 -13.51 -5.90 -6.61
N SER A 191 -13.41 -4.76 -7.32
CA SER A 191 -14.57 -3.92 -7.63
C SER A 191 -15.65 -4.66 -8.43
N VAL A 192 -15.24 -5.47 -9.42
CA VAL A 192 -16.15 -6.32 -10.21
C VAL A 192 -16.83 -7.36 -9.32
N VAL A 193 -16.07 -8.06 -8.47
CA VAL A 193 -16.59 -9.08 -7.56
C VAL A 193 -17.54 -8.47 -6.52
N GLU A 194 -17.22 -7.32 -5.94
CA GLU A 194 -18.09 -6.62 -4.99
C GLU A 194 -19.43 -6.25 -5.60
N ARG A 195 -19.44 -5.72 -6.84
CA ARG A 195 -20.69 -5.43 -7.55
C ARG A 195 -21.52 -6.69 -7.77
N PHE A 196 -20.89 -7.79 -8.14
CA PHE A 196 -21.56 -9.07 -8.31
C PHE A 196 -22.15 -9.57 -6.99
N LEU A 197 -21.39 -9.55 -5.89
CA LEU A 197 -21.86 -10.00 -4.58
C LEU A 197 -23.03 -9.17 -4.07
N ARG A 198 -23.01 -7.83 -4.26
CA ARG A 198 -24.13 -6.95 -3.89
C ARG A 198 -25.40 -7.32 -4.65
N ARG A 199 -25.31 -7.52 -5.97
CA ARG A 199 -26.44 -7.96 -6.82
C ARG A 199 -26.94 -9.35 -6.40
N ALA A 200 -26.04 -10.31 -6.20
CA ALA A 200 -26.38 -11.68 -5.82
C ALA A 200 -27.01 -11.78 -4.41
N SER A 201 -26.61 -10.90 -3.49
CA SER A 201 -27.14 -10.85 -2.12
C SER A 201 -28.43 -10.01 -2.01
N GLY A 202 -28.93 -9.44 -3.10
CA GLY A 202 -30.14 -8.62 -3.12
C GLY A 202 -30.02 -7.29 -2.36
N ARG A 203 -28.79 -6.81 -2.10
CA ARG A 203 -28.55 -5.58 -1.33
C ARG A 203 -28.57 -4.38 -2.29
N PRO A 204 -29.53 -3.43 -2.15
CA PRO A 204 -29.66 -2.32 -3.10
C PRO A 204 -28.46 -1.37 -3.06
N ASN A 205 -28.12 -0.76 -4.20
CA ASN A 205 -26.98 0.14 -4.43
C ASN A 205 -27.04 1.49 -3.69
N ASN A 206 -28.03 1.66 -2.80
CA ASN A 206 -28.53 2.97 -2.38
C ASN A 206 -27.75 3.57 -1.20
N GLU A 207 -26.86 2.81 -0.55
CA GLU A 207 -26.10 3.27 0.62
C GLU A 207 -25.07 4.38 0.26
N GLN A 208 -24.68 4.54 -1.01
CA GLN A 208 -23.77 5.61 -1.44
C GLN A 208 -24.49 6.91 -1.86
N GLU A 209 -25.74 6.83 -2.32
CA GLU A 209 -26.53 8.00 -2.74
C GLU A 209 -27.18 8.72 -1.55
N GLN A 210 -27.54 7.98 -0.49
CA GLN A 210 -28.09 8.56 0.74
C GLN A 210 -27.09 9.37 1.58
N VAL A 211 -25.79 9.03 1.53
CA VAL A 211 -24.76 9.78 2.27
C VAL A 211 -24.48 11.15 1.63
N LEU A 212 -24.64 11.27 0.30
CA LEU A 212 -24.50 12.55 -0.40
C LEU A 212 -25.73 13.45 -0.24
N GLN A 213 -26.94 12.88 -0.13
CA GLN A 213 -28.18 13.63 0.11
C GLN A 213 -28.37 14.06 1.57
N ALA A 214 -27.75 13.37 2.54
CA ALA A 214 -27.78 13.76 3.95
C ALA A 214 -26.72 14.81 4.35
N ALA A 215 -25.85 15.20 3.40
CA ALA A 215 -24.78 16.17 3.59
C ALA A 215 -25.02 17.51 2.87
N VAL A 216 -26.21 17.71 2.29
CA VAL A 216 -26.72 18.97 1.72
C VAL A 216 -27.84 19.47 2.60
#